data_AF-A0A7S2DXC1-F1
#
_entry.id   AF-A0A7S2DXC1-F1
#
_cell.length_a   1.000
_cell.length_b   1.000
_cell.length_c   1.000
_cell.angle_alpha   90.00
_cell.angle_beta   90.00
_cell.angle_gamma   90.00
#
_symmetry.space_group_name_H-M   'P 1'
#
loop_
_entity.id
_entity.type
_entity.pdbx_description
1 polymer ?
#
loop_
_entity_poly.entity_id
_entity_poly.type
_entity_poly.pdbx_seq_one_letter_code
_entity_poly.pdbx_strand_id
1 'polypeptide(L)'
;RALERYGDGREQCTLDLPWHTWPENTFMQQCLESLGVKSVLDENMVADPWCQPAPCSDVSKAAFHGYGNASSYLECWEEATEVAMASAFMEGVAHRDGEAPLPEAASA
;
A
#
# COMPACT_ATOMS: atom_id res chain seq x y z
N ARG A 1 3.74 10.18 -10.14
CA ARG A 1 3.47 10.43 -11.59
C ARG A 1 3.66 9.19 -12.48
N ALA A 2 3.83 7.98 -11.95
CA ALA A 2 4.02 6.78 -12.79
C ALA A 2 2.80 6.51 -13.70
N LEU A 3 1.59 6.56 -13.14
CA LEU A 3 0.35 6.31 -13.88
C LEU A 3 0.07 7.34 -14.98
N GLU A 4 0.35 8.63 -14.73
CA GLU A 4 0.26 9.67 -15.78
C GLU A 4 1.23 9.39 -16.93
N ARG A 5 2.50 9.12 -16.62
CA ARG A 5 3.50 8.80 -17.65
C ARG A 5 3.11 7.59 -18.47
N TYR A 6 2.62 6.54 -17.82
CA TYR A 6 2.08 5.37 -18.51
C TYR A 6 0.91 5.75 -19.42
N GLY A 7 -0.06 6.52 -18.93
CA GLY A 7 -1.20 6.99 -19.71
C GLY A 7 -0.79 7.72 -20.99
N ASP A 8 0.19 8.63 -20.88
CA ASP A 8 0.72 9.40 -22.01
C ASP A 8 1.57 8.55 -22.98
N GLY A 9 2.26 7.52 -22.47
CA GLY A 9 3.29 6.77 -23.19
C GLY A 9 2.90 5.35 -23.61
N ARG A 10 1.71 4.86 -23.23
CA ARG A 10 1.30 3.46 -23.41
C ARG A 10 1.41 2.98 -24.85
N GLU A 11 1.03 3.81 -25.82
CA GLU A 11 1.06 3.45 -27.24
C GLU A 11 2.50 3.14 -27.69
N GLN A 12 3.46 3.99 -27.31
CA GLN A 12 4.88 3.76 -27.59
C GLN A 12 5.36 2.44 -26.97
N CYS A 13 4.96 2.16 -25.72
CA CYS A 13 5.30 0.90 -25.07
C CYS A 13 4.76 -0.32 -25.82
N THR A 14 3.53 -0.27 -26.34
CA THR A 14 2.96 -1.40 -27.10
C THR A 14 3.58 -1.58 -28.48
N LEU A 15 4.22 -0.55 -29.04
CA LEU A 15 4.97 -0.62 -30.29
C LEU A 15 6.39 -1.17 -30.08
N ASP A 16 7.05 -0.75 -29.01
CA ASP A 16 8.48 -1.05 -28.78
C ASP A 16 8.71 -2.33 -27.97
N LEU A 17 7.73 -2.76 -27.17
CA LEU A 17 7.86 -3.90 -26.26
C LEU A 17 6.95 -5.06 -26.70
N PRO A 18 7.36 -6.32 -26.45
CA PRO A 18 6.61 -7.50 -26.86
C PRO A 18 5.46 -7.80 -25.89
N TRP A 19 4.52 -6.87 -25.77
CA TRP A 19 3.44 -6.89 -24.78
C TRP A 19 2.51 -8.11 -24.87
N HIS A 20 2.42 -8.74 -26.05
CA HIS A 20 1.63 -9.96 -26.25
C HIS A 20 2.26 -11.23 -25.67
N THR A 21 3.58 -11.25 -25.46
CA THR A 21 4.29 -12.44 -24.94
C THR A 21 4.80 -12.25 -23.53
N TRP A 22 4.81 -11.02 -23.03
CA TRP A 22 5.23 -10.72 -21.67
C TRP A 22 4.08 -10.80 -20.66
N PRO A 23 4.37 -11.26 -19.42
CA PRO A 23 3.48 -11.02 -18.29
C PRO A 23 3.23 -9.53 -18.09
N GLU A 24 2.05 -9.18 -17.59
CA GLU A 24 1.61 -7.80 -17.35
C GLU A 24 2.62 -7.01 -16.50
N ASN A 25 3.07 -7.58 -15.39
CA ASN A 25 4.03 -6.98 -14.47
C ASN A 25 5.36 -6.65 -15.18
N THR A 26 5.87 -7.58 -16.00
CA THR A 26 7.10 -7.40 -16.77
C THR A 26 6.93 -6.29 -17.80
N PHE A 27 5.82 -6.29 -18.54
CA PHE A 27 5.51 -5.23 -19.48
C PHE A 27 5.41 -3.86 -18.80
N MET A 28 4.70 -3.77 -17.68
CA MET A 28 4.53 -2.53 -16.92
C MET A 28 5.86 -2.01 -16.40
N GLN A 29 6.71 -2.87 -15.83
CA GLN A 29 8.04 -2.49 -15.35
C GLN A 29 8.89 -1.90 -16.48
N GLN A 30 8.99 -2.62 -17.61
CA GLN A 30 9.83 -2.21 -18.73
C GLN A 30 9.29 -0.97 -19.45
N CYS A 31 7.98 -0.83 -19.55
CA CYS A 31 7.35 0.37 -20.11
C CYS A 31 7.61 1.60 -19.24
N LEU A 32 7.44 1.49 -17.92
CA LEU A 32 7.70 2.61 -17.02
C LEU A 32 9.19 3.02 -17.04
N GLU A 33 10.10 2.04 -17.07
CA GLU A 33 11.53 2.30 -17.23
C GLU A 33 11.87 3.01 -18.55
N SER A 34 11.30 2.57 -19.68
CA SER A 34 11.54 3.20 -20.99
C SER A 34 11.00 4.63 -21.07
N LEU A 35 9.92 4.92 -20.33
CA LEU A 35 9.35 6.27 -20.17
C LEU A 35 10.11 7.13 -19.14
N GLY A 36 11.23 6.64 -18.61
CA GLY A 36 12.09 7.34 -17.66
C GLY A 36 11.51 7.43 -16.25
N VAL A 37 10.52 6.61 -15.91
CA VAL A 37 10.00 6.49 -14.55
C VAL A 37 10.94 5.61 -13.74
N LYS A 38 11.45 6.16 -12.63
CA LYS A 38 12.32 5.41 -11.73
C LYS A 38 11.50 4.47 -10.85
N SER A 39 12.00 3.25 -10.66
CA SER A 39 11.53 2.36 -9.61
C SER A 39 12.13 2.76 -8.26
N VAL A 40 11.31 2.67 -7.21
CA VAL A 40 11.75 2.74 -5.82
C VAL A 40 11.14 1.55 -5.14
N LEU A 41 11.97 0.70 -4.55
CA LEU A 41 11.52 -0.45 -3.79
C LEU A 41 11.46 -0.04 -2.31
N ASP A 42 10.26 -0.09 -1.73
CA ASP A 42 10.06 -0.03 -0.29
C ASP A 42 9.43 -1.36 0.16
N GLU A 43 10.28 -2.28 0.56
CA GLU A 43 9.87 -3.63 0.99
C GLU A 43 8.99 -3.58 2.24
N ASN A 44 9.07 -2.51 3.04
CA ASN A 44 8.27 -2.41 4.26
C ASN A 44 6.80 -2.11 3.98
N MET A 45 6.47 -1.58 2.80
CA MET A 45 5.10 -1.24 2.42
C MET A 45 4.28 -2.44 1.92
N VAL A 46 4.92 -3.56 1.55
CA VAL A 46 4.24 -4.72 0.97
C VAL A 46 4.35 -5.90 1.93
N ALA A 47 3.22 -6.49 2.29
CA ALA A 47 3.17 -7.78 2.95
C ALA A 47 3.37 -8.87 1.90
N ASP A 48 4.51 -9.57 1.96
CA ASP A 48 4.84 -10.65 1.04
C ASP A 48 5.22 -11.90 1.86
N PRO A 49 4.53 -13.04 1.70
CA PRO A 49 4.78 -14.23 2.52
C PRO A 49 6.18 -14.82 2.35
N TRP A 50 6.88 -14.49 1.26
CA TRP A 50 8.24 -14.97 0.98
C TRP A 50 9.32 -13.96 1.38
N CYS A 51 9.02 -12.67 1.40
CA CYS A 51 10.01 -11.62 1.68
C CYS A 51 9.76 -10.90 3.02
N GLN A 52 8.58 -10.35 3.22
CA GLN A 52 8.21 -9.51 4.38
C GLN A 52 6.82 -9.95 4.88
N PRO A 53 6.71 -11.11 5.54
CA PRO A 53 5.43 -11.68 5.93
C PRO A 53 4.75 -10.78 6.98
N ALA A 54 3.50 -10.42 6.74
CA ALA A 54 2.67 -9.67 7.66
C ALA A 54 1.20 -10.09 7.52
N PRO A 55 0.41 -10.02 8.61
CA PRO A 55 -1.03 -10.28 8.54
C PRO A 55 -1.77 -9.15 7.82
N CYS A 56 -2.98 -9.43 7.35
CA CYS A 56 -3.86 -8.44 6.71
C CYS A 56 -4.19 -7.26 7.62
N SER A 57 -4.27 -7.51 8.92
CA SER A 57 -4.47 -6.50 9.97
C SER A 57 -3.27 -5.60 10.25
N ASP A 58 -2.11 -5.80 9.60
CA ASP A 58 -0.96 -4.89 9.74
C ASP A 58 -1.20 -3.61 8.92
N VAL A 59 -1.71 -2.59 9.60
CA VAL A 59 -2.04 -1.27 9.01
C VAL A 59 -0.82 -0.49 8.50
N SER A 60 0.41 -0.95 8.77
CA SER A 60 1.62 -0.36 8.19
C SER A 60 1.84 -0.78 6.73
N LYS A 61 1.13 -1.83 6.27
CA LYS A 61 1.24 -2.38 4.92
C LYS A 61 0.23 -1.71 4.00
N ALA A 62 0.70 -1.31 2.82
CA ALA A 62 -0.11 -0.70 1.78
C ALA A 62 -0.64 -1.72 0.75
N ALA A 63 -0.04 -2.90 0.66
CA ALA A 63 -0.44 -3.96 -0.26
C ALA A 63 -0.09 -5.36 0.27
N PHE A 64 -0.80 -6.37 -0.20
CA PHE A 64 -0.65 -7.76 0.23
C PHE A 64 -0.45 -8.68 -0.98
N HIS A 65 0.60 -9.49 -0.96
CA HIS A 65 0.98 -10.43 -2.02
C HIS A 65 0.69 -11.89 -1.59
N GLY A 66 0.71 -12.82 -2.55
CA GLY A 66 0.50 -14.25 -2.28
C GLY A 66 -0.94 -14.77 -2.50
N TYR A 67 -1.83 -13.95 -3.07
CA TYR A 67 -3.22 -14.32 -3.34
C TYR A 67 -3.40 -14.73 -4.81
N GLY A 68 -3.82 -15.99 -5.04
CA GLY A 68 -3.98 -16.53 -6.39
C GLY A 68 -5.26 -16.11 -7.12
N ASN A 69 -6.17 -15.40 -6.45
CA ASN A 69 -7.41 -14.89 -7.03
C ASN A 69 -7.90 -13.62 -6.35
N ALA A 70 -8.76 -12.87 -7.04
CA ALA A 70 -9.28 -11.59 -6.59
C ALA A 70 -10.08 -11.70 -5.28
N SER A 71 -10.91 -12.74 -5.12
CA SER A 71 -11.73 -12.90 -3.91
C SER A 71 -10.86 -13.02 -2.65
N SER A 72 -9.86 -13.90 -2.67
CA SER A 72 -8.94 -14.05 -1.52
C SER A 72 -8.12 -12.80 -1.21
N TYR A 73 -7.80 -12.00 -2.24
CA TYR A 73 -7.13 -10.72 -2.05
C TYR A 73 -8.07 -9.70 -1.40
N LEU A 74 -9.32 -9.64 -1.86
CA LEU A 74 -10.32 -8.71 -1.35
C LEU A 74 -10.69 -8.99 0.11
N GLU A 75 -10.77 -10.27 0.51
CA GLU A 75 -10.96 -10.65 1.92
C GLU A 75 -9.86 -10.06 2.83
N CYS A 76 -8.60 -10.14 2.40
CA CYS A 76 -7.47 -9.55 3.13
C CYS A 76 -7.54 -8.01 3.15
N TRP A 77 -7.89 -7.42 2.03
CA TRP A 77 -8.02 -5.97 1.91
C TRP A 77 -9.17 -5.41 2.77
N GLU A 78 -10.28 -6.14 2.87
CA GLU A 78 -11.40 -5.82 3.74
C GLU A 78 -10.97 -5.82 5.21
N GLU A 79 -10.26 -6.87 5.67
CA GLU A 79 -9.69 -6.92 7.03
C GLU A 79 -8.78 -5.71 7.30
N ALA A 80 -7.85 -5.42 6.37
CA ALA A 80 -6.94 -4.28 6.50
C ALA A 80 -7.69 -2.95 6.63
N THR A 81 -8.77 -2.78 5.85
CA THR A 81 -9.57 -1.55 5.83
C THR A 81 -10.39 -1.39 7.12
N GLU A 82 -10.98 -2.47 7.63
CA GLU A 82 -11.70 -2.44 8.91
C GLU A 82 -10.77 -2.06 10.06
N VAL A 83 -9.57 -2.66 10.13
CA VAL A 83 -8.59 -2.37 11.17
C VAL A 83 -8.01 -0.97 11.02
N ALA A 84 -7.75 -0.50 9.80
CA ALA A 84 -7.29 0.86 9.54
C ALA A 84 -8.32 1.91 10.01
N MET A 85 -9.60 1.69 9.72
CA MET A 85 -10.68 2.58 10.17
C MET A 85 -10.84 2.56 11.70
N ALA A 86 -10.74 1.39 12.32
CA ALA A 86 -10.78 1.27 13.78
C ALA A 86 -9.58 1.98 14.43
N SER A 87 -8.39 1.82 13.87
CA SER A 87 -7.16 2.48 14.35
C SER A 87 -7.27 4.00 14.23
N ALA A 88 -7.69 4.50 13.06
CA ALA A 88 -7.90 5.93 12.83
C ALA A 88 -8.96 6.54 13.76
N PHE A 89 -10.03 5.79 14.06
CA PHE A 89 -11.03 6.22 15.04
C PHE A 89 -10.43 6.31 16.45
N MET A 90 -9.66 5.32 16.89
CA MET A 90 -9.02 5.32 18.21
C MET A 90 -7.98 6.44 18.36
N GLU A 91 -7.18 6.71 17.33
CA GLU A 91 -6.26 7.86 17.30
C GLU A 91 -7.01 9.19 17.36
N GLY A 92 -8.13 9.29 16.65
CA GLY A 92 -9.03 10.46 16.70
C GLY A 92 -9.70 10.65 18.07
N VAL A 93 -9.94 9.58 18.82
CA VAL A 93 -10.42 9.65 20.22
C VAL A 93 -9.30 10.11 21.14
N ALA A 94 -8.10 9.53 21.03
CA ALA A 94 -6.93 9.89 21.85
C ALA A 94 -6.51 11.37 21.68
N HIS A 95 -6.80 12.00 20.55
CA HIS A 95 -6.52 13.43 20.32
C HIS A 95 -7.59 14.39 20.88
N ARG A 96 -8.79 13.90 21.26
CA ARG A 96 -9.87 14.75 21.81
C ARG A 96 -9.82 14.89 23.33
N ASP A 97 -9.14 13.99 24.02
CA ASP A 97 -8.96 14.06 25.46
C ASP A 97 -7.72 14.90 25.78
N GLY A 98 -7.90 16.22 25.70
CA GLY A 98 -7.08 17.17 26.44
C GLY A 98 -7.30 16.98 27.94
N GLU A 99 -6.81 15.88 28.50
CA GLU A 99 -6.79 15.62 29.93
C GLU A 99 -5.72 16.54 30.54
N ALA A 100 -6.15 17.67 31.10
CA ALA A 100 -5.29 18.47 31.97
C ALA A 100 -4.84 17.57 33.14
N PRO A 101 -3.58 17.67 33.61
CA PRO A 101 -3.17 16.94 34.79
C PRO A 101 -4.06 17.35 35.96
N LEU A 102 -4.67 16.37 36.64
CA LEU A 102 -5.37 16.57 37.91
C LEU A 102 -4.44 17.38 38.86
N PRO A 103 -4.94 18.44 39.53
CA PRO A 103 -4.11 19.19 40.45
C PRO A 103 -3.69 18.28 41.60
N GLU A 104 -2.39 18.16 41.83
CA GLU A 104 -1.86 17.57 43.06
C GLU A 104 -2.50 18.30 44.24
N ALA A 105 -3.15 17.54 45.11
CA ALA A 105 -3.74 18.04 46.33
C ALA A 105 -2.62 18.63 47.21
N ALA A 106 -2.50 19.96 47.20
CA ALA A 106 -1.83 20.68 48.26
C ALA A 106 -2.62 20.46 49.56
N SER A 107 -2.03 19.73 50.50
CA SER A 107 -2.54 19.64 51.87
C SER A 107 -1.40 19.81 52.86
N ALA A 108 -1.46 20.98 53.52
CA ALA A 108 -1.00 21.37 54.85
C ALA A 108 0.49 21.24 55.22
#